data_AF-A0A257KAY3-F1
#
_entry.id   AF-A0A257KAY3-F1
#
_cell.length_a   1.000
_cell.length_b   1.000
_cell.length_c   1.000
_cell.angle_alpha   90.00
_cell.angle_beta   90.00
_cell.angle_gamma   90.00
#
_symmetry.space_group_name_H-M   'P 1'
#
loop_
_entity.id
_entity.type
_entity.pdbx_description
1 polymer ?
#
loop_
_entity_poly.entity_id
_entity_poly.type
_entity_poly.pdbx_seq_one_letter_code
_entity_poly.pdbx_strand_id
1 'polypeptide(L)'
;MNPPYQKVVHVLIILIGITFLALGKEPSEALMFFGLALAFDPFDQKQPYRERPIWQKAILLLELFMVIVLFIGMIWPSLYHGFQK
;
A
#
# COMPACT_ATOMS: atom_id res chain seq x y z
N MET A 1 19.64 -6.85 -9.66
CA MET A 1 19.68 -5.40 -9.38
C MET A 1 18.45 -4.76 -9.98
N ASN A 2 17.45 -4.50 -9.13
CA ASN A 2 16.49 -3.44 -9.45
C ASN A 2 17.25 -2.14 -9.66
N PRO A 3 16.87 -1.32 -10.63
CA PRO A 3 17.49 -0.03 -10.80
C PRO A 3 17.25 0.83 -9.55
N PRO A 4 18.26 1.61 -9.11
CA PRO A 4 18.22 2.34 -7.84
C PRO A 4 17.03 3.32 -7.72
N TYR A 5 16.42 3.70 -8.83
CA TYR A 5 15.23 4.57 -8.85
C TYR A 5 13.97 3.90 -8.29
N GLN A 6 13.82 2.57 -8.32
CA GLN A 6 12.58 1.91 -7.87
C GLN A 6 12.32 2.14 -6.39
N LYS A 7 13.36 2.09 -5.57
CA LYS A 7 13.26 2.39 -4.12
C LYS A 7 12.87 3.83 -3.88
N VAL A 8 13.44 4.75 -4.67
CA VAL A 8 13.13 6.18 -4.57
C VAL A 8 11.66 6.43 -4.95
N VAL A 9 11.22 5.86 -6.07
CA VAL A 9 9.82 5.95 -6.53
C VAL A 9 8.87 5.37 -5.49
N HIS A 10 9.18 4.20 -4.94
CA HIS A 10 8.37 3.57 -3.91
C HIS A 10 8.22 4.46 -2.66
N VAL A 11 9.33 5.03 -2.15
CA VAL A 11 9.28 5.96 -1.01
C VAL A 11 8.48 7.21 -1.32
N LEU A 12 8.64 7.79 -2.52
CA LEU A 12 7.86 8.96 -2.94
C LEU A 12 6.36 8.65 -3.00
N ILE A 13 5.97 7.50 -3.55
CA ILE A 13 4.58 7.05 -3.61
C ILE A 13 4.00 6.88 -2.21
N ILE A 14 4.73 6.25 -1.27
CA ILE A 14 4.31 6.13 0.13
C ILE A 14 4.11 7.50 0.77
N LEU A 15 5.05 8.42 0.60
CA LEU A 15 4.94 9.77 1.17
C LEU A 15 3.73 10.51 0.62
N ILE A 16 3.43 10.38 -0.68
CA ILE A 16 2.23 10.96 -1.28
C ILE A 16 0.98 10.34 -0.66
N GLY A 17 0.88 9.01 -0.54
CA GLY A 17 -0.24 8.35 0.13
C GLY A 17 -0.44 8.82 1.57
N ILE A 18 0.65 9.00 2.33
CA ILE A 18 0.61 9.57 3.69
C ILE A 18 0.08 10.99 3.67
N THR A 19 0.50 11.84 2.72
CA THR A 19 0.01 13.22 2.65
C THR A 19 -1.50 13.29 2.39
N PHE A 20 -2.03 12.46 1.49
CA PHE A 20 -3.48 12.36 1.27
C PHE A 20 -4.23 11.90 2.51
N LEU A 21 -3.71 10.90 3.23
CA LEU A 21 -4.31 10.39 4.46
C LEU A 21 -4.27 11.45 5.58
N ALA A 22 -3.14 12.13 5.76
CA ALA A 22 -2.94 13.13 6.80
C ALA A 22 -3.74 14.42 6.57
N LEU A 23 -3.94 14.80 5.31
CA LEU A 23 -4.78 15.96 4.94
C LEU A 23 -6.28 15.64 4.97
N GLY A 24 -6.65 14.36 5.07
CA GLY A 24 -8.03 13.91 5.30
C GLY A 24 -9.01 14.26 4.17
N LYS A 25 -8.52 14.62 2.98
CA LYS A 25 -9.37 15.09 1.88
C LYS A 25 -9.93 13.94 1.04
N GLU A 26 -9.10 12.95 0.74
CA GLU A 26 -9.47 11.86 -0.18
C GLU A 26 -8.80 10.54 0.26
N PRO A 27 -9.44 9.73 1.12
CA PRO A 27 -8.89 8.45 1.56
C PRO A 27 -8.77 7.43 0.41
N SER A 28 -9.57 7.59 -0.65
CA SER A 28 -9.48 6.85 -1.91
C SER A 28 -8.16 7.08 -2.64
N GLU A 29 -7.70 8.32 -2.69
CA GLU A 29 -6.40 8.66 -3.28
C GLU A 29 -5.26 8.06 -2.45
N ALA A 30 -5.32 8.17 -1.12
CA ALA A 30 -4.34 7.55 -0.23
C ALA A 30 -4.25 6.02 -0.47
N LEU A 31 -5.41 5.35 -0.55
CA LEU A 31 -5.50 3.93 -0.87
C LEU A 31 -4.87 3.60 -2.23
N MET A 32 -5.16 4.40 -3.26
CA MET A 32 -4.59 4.22 -4.59
C MET A 32 -3.06 4.32 -4.56
N PHE A 33 -2.51 5.35 -3.90
CA PHE A 33 -1.06 5.50 -3.77
C PHE A 33 -0.42 4.36 -2.96
N PHE A 34 -1.02 3.92 -1.85
CA PHE A 34 -0.49 2.77 -1.11
C PHE A 34 -0.58 1.46 -1.92
N GLY A 35 -1.65 1.25 -2.68
CA GLY A 35 -1.75 0.13 -3.62
C GLY A 35 -0.70 0.19 -4.73
N LEU A 36 -0.41 1.40 -5.23
CA LEU A 36 0.66 1.63 -6.19
C LEU A 36 2.04 1.34 -5.58
N ALA A 37 2.29 1.71 -4.32
CA ALA A 37 3.54 1.42 -3.64
C ALA A 37 3.83 -0.10 -3.59
N LEU A 38 2.81 -0.91 -3.29
CA LEU A 38 2.90 -2.37 -3.34
C LEU A 38 3.24 -2.90 -4.73
N ALA A 39 2.63 -2.34 -5.78
CA ALA A 39 2.93 -2.71 -7.17
C ALA A 39 4.37 -2.32 -7.55
N PHE A 40 4.87 -1.21 -7.01
CA PHE A 40 6.25 -0.76 -7.12
C PHE A 40 7.13 -1.34 -6.01
N ASP A 41 7.17 -2.67 -5.92
CA ASP A 41 8.01 -3.43 -4.99
C ASP A 41 9.46 -2.87 -4.94
N PRO A 42 9.95 -2.42 -3.77
CA PRO A 42 11.28 -1.80 -3.64
C PRO A 42 12.43 -2.83 -3.64
N PHE A 43 12.11 -4.13 -3.59
CA PHE A 43 13.08 -5.24 -3.53
C PHE A 43 13.33 -5.87 -4.90
N ASP A 44 14.45 -6.58 -5.02
CA ASP A 44 14.89 -7.16 -6.30
C ASP A 44 13.80 -8.06 -6.91
N GLN A 45 13.26 -7.65 -8.06
CA GLN A 45 12.20 -8.39 -8.74
C GLN A 45 12.70 -9.68 -9.40
N LYS A 46 14.02 -9.81 -9.59
CA LYS A 46 14.64 -11.04 -10.09
C LYS A 46 14.76 -12.11 -9.01
N GLN A 47 14.64 -11.74 -7.73
CA GLN A 47 14.67 -12.68 -6.62
C GLN A 47 13.28 -13.31 -6.42
N PRO A 48 13.14 -14.64 -6.56
CA PRO A 48 11.89 -15.33 -6.28
C PRO A 48 11.38 -15.02 -4.87
N TYR A 49 10.08 -14.78 -4.71
CA TYR A 49 9.48 -14.37 -3.43
C TYR A 49 9.85 -15.32 -2.28
N ARG A 50 9.90 -16.64 -2.52
CA ARG A 50 10.24 -17.64 -1.49
C ARG A 50 11.65 -17.48 -0.94
N GLU A 51 12.60 -17.05 -1.76
CA GLU A 51 14.01 -16.87 -1.40
C GLU A 51 14.28 -15.54 -0.71
N ARG A 52 13.30 -14.64 -0.67
CA ARG A 52 13.47 -13.34 -0.03
C ARG A 52 13.66 -13.48 1.48
N PRO A 53 14.56 -12.67 2.08
CA PRO A 53 14.69 -12.55 3.52
C PRO A 53 13.35 -12.25 4.19
N ILE A 54 13.18 -12.74 5.42
CA ILE A 54 11.93 -12.61 6.18
C ILE A 54 11.51 -11.14 6.35
N TRP A 55 12.47 -10.23 6.57
CA TRP A 55 12.18 -8.81 6.76
C TRP A 55 11.59 -8.13 5.50
N GLN A 56 12.00 -8.54 4.29
CA GLN A 56 11.43 -8.00 3.06
C GLN A 56 9.97 -8.42 2.91
N LYS A 57 9.69 -9.71 3.19
CA LYS A 57 8.32 -10.24 3.20
C LYS A 57 7.46 -9.53 4.24
N ALA A 58 8.02 -9.27 5.43
CA ALA A 58 7.31 -8.57 6.51
C ALA A 58 6.91 -7.14 6.11
N ILE A 59 7.78 -6.40 5.41
CA ILE A 59 7.47 -5.05 4.91
C ILE A 59 6.33 -5.11 3.87
N LEU A 60 6.42 -6.01 2.89
CA LEU A 60 5.37 -6.16 1.88
C LEU A 60 4.01 -6.56 2.50
N LEU A 61 4.04 -7.46 3.49
CA LEU A 61 2.83 -7.86 4.21
C LEU A 61 2.27 -6.72 5.07
N LEU A 62 3.13 -5.89 5.68
CA LEU A 62 2.70 -4.72 6.43
C LEU A 62 2.02 -3.69 5.52
N GLU A 63 2.60 -3.42 4.35
CA GLU A 63 1.99 -2.54 3.35
C GLU A 63 0.66 -3.09 2.85
N LEU A 64 0.61 -4.38 2.53
CA LEU A 64 -0.63 -5.05 2.11
C LEU A 64 -1.69 -4.95 3.20
N PHE A 65 -1.31 -5.17 4.46
CA PHE A 65 -2.21 -5.04 5.60
C PHE A 65 -2.75 -3.61 5.72
N MET A 66 -1.89 -2.58 5.59
CA MET A 66 -2.32 -1.18 5.62
C MET A 66 -3.35 -0.87 4.51
N VAL A 67 -3.10 -1.34 3.28
CA VAL A 67 -4.03 -1.16 2.16
C VAL A 67 -5.37 -1.84 2.42
N ILE A 68 -5.36 -3.08 2.92
CA ILE A 68 -6.59 -3.81 3.26
C ILE A 68 -7.37 -3.10 4.38
N VAL A 69 -6.69 -2.66 5.44
CA VAL A 69 -7.32 -1.94 6.56
C VAL A 69 -7.96 -0.64 6.07
N LEU A 70 -7.25 0.14 5.24
CA LEU A 70 -7.80 1.37 4.66
C LEU A 70 -9.01 1.07 3.76
N PHE A 71 -8.91 0.08 2.89
CA PHE A 71 -10.00 -0.31 1.99
C PHE A 71 -11.26 -0.76 2.74
N ILE A 72 -11.10 -1.64 3.73
CA ILE A 72 -12.21 -2.09 4.57
C ILE A 72 -12.78 -0.91 5.36
N GLY A 73 -11.93 -0.07 5.95
CA GLY A 73 -12.38 1.11 6.70
C GLY A 73 -13.21 2.09 5.86
N MET A 74 -12.91 2.21 4.57
CA MET A 74 -13.69 3.05 3.64
C MET A 74 -15.03 2.42 3.23
N ILE A 75 -15.07 1.11 3.02
CA ILE A 75 -16.25 0.40 2.49
C ILE A 75 -17.19 -0.06 3.61
N TRP A 76 -16.67 -0.28 4.82
CA TRP A 76 -17.46 -0.77 5.94
C TRP A 76 -18.69 0.11 6.25
N PRO A 77 -18.59 1.46 6.32
CA PRO A 77 -19.75 2.31 6.56
C PRO A 77 -20.81 2.19 5.47
N SER A 78 -20.41 2.09 4.19
CA SER A 78 -21.35 1.98 3.08
C SER A 78 -22.05 0.63 3.02
N LEU A 79 -21.35 -0.45 3.37
CA LEU A 79 -21.95 -1.79 3.51
C LEU A 79 -22.92 -1.84 4.71
N TYR A 80 -22.52 -1.33 5.88
CA TYR A 80 -23.33 -1.38 7.10
C TYR A 80 -24.69 -0.70 6.90
N HIS A 81 -24.72 0.46 6.27
CA HIS A 81 -25.98 1.17 5.97
C HIS A 81 -26.82 0.49 4.88
N GLY A 82 -26.22 -0.29 3.99
CA GLY A 82 -26.93 -1.07 2.97
C GLY A 82 -27.71 -2.27 3.54
N PHE A 83 -27.27 -2.85 4.66
CA PHE A 83 -27.91 -4.01 5.30
C PHE A 83 -29.05 -3.67 6.26
N GLN A 84 -29.29 -2.38 6.55
CA GLN A 84 -30.36 -1.90 7.45
C GLN A 84 -31.64 -1.46 6.70
N LYS A 85 -31.70 -1.66 5.38
CA LYS A 85 -32.90 -1.49 4.55
C LYS A 85 -33.47 -2.85 4.19
#